data_AF-A7TD26-F1
#
_entry.id   AF-A7TD26-F1
#
_cell.length_a   1.000
_cell.length_b   1.000
_cell.length_c   1.000
_cell.angle_alpha   90.00
_cell.angle_beta   90.00
_cell.angle_gamma   90.00
#
_symmetry.space_group_name_H-M   'P 1'
#
loop_
_entity.id
_entity.type
_entity.pdbx_description
1 polymer ?
#
loop_
_entity_poly.entity_id
_entity_poly.type
_entity_poly.pdbx_seq_one_letter_code
_entity_poly.pdbx_strand_id
1 'polypeptide(L)' 'GLTTPALYDFWTRWAPPEEKSKLLSFTKSGMYIGLALCPPLSGKLVKYFGWSSLFYFSGAACLLWSLVWLAVVKHSP' A
#
# COMPACT_ATOMS: atom_id res chain seq x y z
N GLY A 1 5.76 7.22 -10.19
CA GLY A 1 5.66 6.73 -11.59
C GLY A 1 6.05 5.27 -11.76
N LEU A 2 6.95 4.71 -10.93
CA LEU A 2 7.46 3.34 -11.06
C LEU A 2 6.56 2.26 -10.44
N THR A 3 5.59 2.66 -9.62
CA THR A 3 4.69 1.74 -8.91
C THR A 3 3.77 0.99 -9.87
N THR A 4 3.28 1.64 -10.91
CA THR A 4 2.42 1.04 -11.93
C THR A 4 3.11 -0.09 -12.71
N PRO A 5 4.30 0.10 -13.34
CA PRO A 5 4.96 -0.97 -14.05
C PRO A 5 5.42 -2.12 -13.14
N ALA A 6 5.89 -1.82 -11.91
CA ALA A 6 6.26 -2.85 -10.94
C ALA A 6 5.06 -3.71 -10.50
N LEU A 7 3.88 -3.11 -10.34
CA LEU A 7 2.65 -3.84 -10.00
C LEU A 7 2.23 -4.77 -11.12
N TYR A 8 2.35 -4.32 -12.38
CA TYR A 8 2.06 -5.15 -13.54
C TYR A 8 3.02 -6.34 -13.64
N ASP A 9 4.33 -6.17 -13.36
CA ASP A 9 5.32 -7.25 -13.38
C ASP A 9 5.08 -8.29 -12.26
N PHE A 10 4.74 -7.82 -11.05
CA PHE A 10 4.40 -8.69 -9.93
C PHE A 10 3.17 -9.58 -10.26
N TRP A 11 2.08 -8.97 -10.73
CA TRP A 11 0.88 -9.71 -11.09
C TRP A 11 1.04 -10.60 -12.33
N THR A 12 1.95 -10.29 -13.26
CA THR A 12 2.26 -11.23 -14.37
C THR A 12 2.91 -12.52 -13.90
N ARG A 13 3.67 -12.50 -12.79
CA ARG A 13 4.35 -13.68 -12.26
C ARG A 13 3.49 -14.48 -11.29
N TRP A 14 2.54 -13.84 -10.60
CA TRP A 14 1.77 -14.42 -9.50
C TRP A 14 0.27 -14.66 -9.79
N ALA A 15 -0.30 -14.12 -10.86
CA ALA A 15 -1.73 -14.28 -11.17
C ALA A 15 -1.98 -14.98 -12.51
N PRO A 16 -2.90 -15.97 -12.58
CA PRO A 16 -3.39 -16.50 -13.85
C PRO A 16 -4.07 -15.39 -14.69
N PRO A 17 -3.96 -15.44 -16.03
CA PRO A 17 -4.30 -14.34 -16.92
C PRO A 17 -5.76 -13.85 -16.82
N GLU A 18 -6.69 -14.71 -16.41
CA GLU A 18 -8.12 -14.39 -16.25
C GLU A 18 -8.44 -13.58 -14.98
N GLU A 19 -7.66 -13.71 -13.91
CA GLU A 19 -7.92 -13.02 -12.63
C GLU A 19 -7.06 -11.76 -12.42
N LYS A 20 -6.04 -11.56 -13.25
CA LYS A 20 -5.09 -10.45 -13.19
C LYS A 20 -5.77 -9.08 -13.14
N SER A 21 -6.83 -8.88 -13.92
CA SER A 21 -7.57 -7.60 -13.96
C SER A 21 -8.35 -7.34 -12.65
N LYS A 22 -8.82 -8.40 -11.99
CA LYS A 22 -9.51 -8.32 -10.70
C LYS A 22 -8.55 -7.96 -9.57
N LEU A 23 -7.35 -8.54 -9.58
CA LEU A 23 -6.28 -8.27 -8.61
C LEU A 23 -5.68 -6.86 -8.79
N LEU A 24 -5.54 -6.40 -10.03
CA LEU A 24 -5.19 -5.00 -10.34
C LEU A 24 -6.25 -4.02 -9.83
N SER A 25 -7.53 -4.34 -10.05
CA SER A 25 -8.65 -3.50 -9.57
C SER A 25 -8.71 -3.46 -8.05
N PHE A 26 -8.45 -4.58 -7.38
CA PHE A 26 -8.34 -4.65 -5.92
C PHE A 26 -7.15 -3.83 -5.38
N THR A 27 -6.01 -3.85 -6.05
CA THR A 27 -4.88 -3.01 -5.65
C THR A 27 -5.19 -1.52 -5.82
N LYS A 28 -5.88 -1.17 -6.91
CA LYS A 28 -6.34 0.21 -7.15
C LYS A 28 -7.38 0.67 -6.13
N SER A 29 -8.29 -0.19 -5.69
CA SER A 29 -9.27 0.18 -4.64
C SER A 29 -8.58 0.53 -3.32
N GLY A 30 -7.51 -0.18 -2.96
CA GLY A 30 -6.66 0.17 -1.81
C GLY A 30 -6.07 1.59 -1.91
N MET A 31 -5.67 2.03 -3.10
CA MET A 31 -5.18 3.40 -3.32
C MET A 31 -6.26 4.45 -3.04
N TYR A 32 -7.50 4.23 -3.50
CA TYR A 32 -8.61 5.15 -3.26
C TYR A 32 -9.00 5.23 -1.78
N ILE A 33 -8.98 4.09 -1.08
CA ILE A 33 -9.21 4.03 0.37
C ILE A 33 -8.13 4.84 1.10
N GLY A 34 -6.86 4.66 0.74
CA GLY A 34 -5.76 5.45 1.28
C GLY A 34 -5.94 6.94 1.05
N LEU A 35 -6.36 7.34 -0.15
CA LEU A 35 -6.61 8.75 -0.49
C LEU A 35 -7.75 9.37 0.33
N ALA A 36 -8.79 8.58 0.63
CA ALA A 36 -9.92 9.04 1.43
C ALA A 36 -9.59 9.12 2.93
N LEU A 37 -8.78 8.20 3.45
CA LEU A 37 -8.45 8.11 4.87
C LEU A 37 -7.25 8.97 5.28
N CYS A 38 -6.30 9.22 4.38
CA CYS A 38 -5.08 9.96 4.70
C CYS A 38 -5.34 11.42 5.12
N PRO A 39 -6.22 12.21 4.46
CA PRO A 39 -6.52 13.58 4.87
C PRO A 39 -7.15 13.73 6.27
N PRO A 40 -8.19 12.96 6.67
CA PRO A 40 -8.72 13.08 8.02
C PRO A 40 -7.77 12.51 9.09
N LEU A 41 -6.97 11.49 8.77
CA LEU A 41 -5.95 10.98 9.68
C LEU A 41 -4.85 12.02 9.92
N SER A 42 -4.36 12.66 8.87
CA SER A 42 -3.33 13.70 8.97
C SER A 42 -3.81 14.91 9.76
N GLY A 43 -5.04 15.38 9.52
CA GLY A 43 -5.64 16.47 10.30
C GLY A 43 -5.76 16.17 11.79
N LYS A 44 -6.13 14.93 12.17
CA LYS A 44 -6.21 14.51 13.58
C LYS A 44 -4.82 14.39 14.21
N LEU A 45 -3.87 13.76 13.51
CA LEU A 45 -2.50 13.57 14.00
C LEU A 45 -1.79 14.90 14.28
N VAL A 46 -1.89 15.87 13.37
CA VAL A 46 -1.28 17.19 13.55
C VAL A 46 -1.90 17.93 14.73
N LYS A 47 -3.22 17.82 14.93
CA LYS A 47 -3.93 18.51 16.02
C LYS A 47 -3.52 18.02 17.42
N TYR A 48 -3.26 16.72 17.60
CA TYR A 48 -2.94 16.15 18.91
C TYR A 48 -1.44 16.03 19.18
N PHE A 49 -0.63 15.73 18.16
CA PHE A 49 0.79 15.37 18.32
C PHE A 49 1.74 16.25 17.50
N GLY A 50 1.23 17.29 16.84
CA GLY A 50 2.02 18.17 15.98
C GLY A 50 2.43 17.52 14.65
N TRP A 51 3.10 18.29 13.80
CA TRP A 51 3.40 17.90 12.42
C TRP A 51 4.37 16.72 12.30
N SER A 52 5.30 16.57 13.25
CA SER A 52 6.30 15.49 13.23
C SER A 52 5.68 14.09 13.35
N SER A 53 4.52 13.97 13.98
CA SER A 53 3.82 12.70 14.21
C SER A 53 3.36 12.02 12.91
N LEU A 54 3.11 12.79 11.85
CA LEU A 54 2.76 12.29 10.53
C LEU A 54 3.86 11.43 9.90
N PHE A 55 5.11 11.84 10.07
CA PHE A 55 6.26 11.10 9.55
C PHE A 55 6.47 9.79 10.31
N TYR A 56 6.34 9.82 11.63
CA TYR A 56 6.44 8.61 12.45
C TYR A 56 5.29 7.64 12.16
N PHE A 57 4.05 8.12 12.03
CA PHE A 57 2.90 7.26 11.75
C PHE A 57 2.95 6.65 10.35
N SER A 58 3.21 7.47 9.33
CA SER A 58 3.33 6.97 7.95
C SER A 58 4.53 6.05 7.77
N GLY A 59 5.68 6.40 8.38
CA GLY A 59 6.88 5.58 8.38
C GLY A 59 6.68 4.23 9.07
N ALA A 60 6.09 4.21 10.27
CA ALA A 60 5.79 2.98 11.00
C ALA A 60 4.78 2.10 10.25
N ALA A 61 3.74 2.70 9.67
CA ALA A 61 2.76 1.97 8.85
C ALA A 61 3.42 1.33 7.62
N CYS A 62 4.28 2.05 6.91
CA CYS A 62 5.05 1.52 5.77
C CYS A 62 6.02 0.41 6.18
N LEU A 63 6.70 0.54 7.32
CA LEU A 63 7.60 -0.47 7.87
C LEU A 63 6.84 -1.74 8.24
N LEU A 64 5.74 -1.62 8.99
CA LEU A 64 4.89 -2.75 9.35
C LEU A 64 4.37 -3.46 8.10
N TRP A 65 3.87 -2.71 7.12
CA TRP A 65 3.42 -3.28 5.86
C TRP A 65 4.53 -3.99 5.10
N SER A 66 5.73 -3.40 5.06
CA SER A 66 6.89 -4.02 4.40
C SER A 66 7.32 -5.31 5.11
N LEU A 67 7.29 -5.35 6.44
CA LEU A 67 7.58 -6.57 7.21
C LEU A 67 6.55 -7.66 6.95
N VAL A 68 5.26 -7.31 6.94
CA VAL A 68 4.18 -8.24 6.57
C VAL A 68 4.37 -8.75 5.15
N TRP A 69 4.70 -7.86 4.21
CA TRP A 69 4.96 -8.22 2.83
C TRP A 69 6.14 -9.18 2.70
N LEU A 70 7.24 -8.93 3.39
CA LEU A 70 8.40 -9.84 3.41
C LEU A 70 8.10 -11.20 4.06
N ALA A 71 7.19 -11.24 5.03
CA ALA A 71 6.77 -12.49 5.68
C ALA A 71 5.80 -13.32 4.82
N VAL A 72 4.88 -12.65 4.10
CA VAL A 72 3.81 -13.29 3.32
C VAL A 72 4.26 -13.61 1.89
N VAL A 73 5.03 -12.72 1.25
CA VAL A 73 5.47 -12.87 -0.14
C VAL A 73 6.82 -13.57 -0.16
N LYS A 74 6.79 -14.90 -0.30
CA LYS A 74 7.99 -15.69 -0.61
C LYS A 74 8.28 -15.64 -2.10
N HIS A 75 9.56 -15.74 -2.46
CA HIS A 75 10.06 -15.42 -3.81
C HIS A 75 9.72 -16.45 -4.90
N SER A 76 8.90 -17.46 -4.62
CA SER A 76 8.47 -18.52 -5.54
C SER A 76 7.19 -19.15 -4.95
N PRO A 77 6.27 -19.66 -5.80
CA PRO A 77 4.96 -20.18 -5.36
C PRO A 77 5.05 -21.27 -4.29
#